data_AF-A0A822BE00-F1
#
_entry.id   AF-A0A822BE00-F1
#
_cell.length_a   1.000
_cell.length_b   1.000
_cell.length_c   1.000
_cell.angle_alpha   90.00
_cell.angle_beta   90.00
_cell.angle_gamma   90.00
#
_symmetry.space_group_name_H-M   'P 1'
#
loop_
_entity.id
_entity.type
_entity.pdbx_description
1 polymer ?
#
loop_
_entity_poly.entity_id
_entity_poly.type
_entity_poly.pdbx_seq_one_letter_code
_entity_poly.pdbx_strand_id
1 'polypeptide(L)'
;QTGVGKTTFINAFANYLVYKSLDEAINGQLQEVSLAWFTFFDKDTFEVKTITIGTPNESEKEGRISQSCTRECQSFEFRINNRKFCLIDAPSIGDIKDGLQNGRNFEDILVYISQFNYLNGICILLKPNEERLYTFFCFVIKELIRHLHVHAKENIS
;
A
#
# COMPACT_ATOMS: atom_id res chain seq x y z
N GLN A 1 -15.11 1.84 -5.74
CA GLN A 1 -13.87 1.87 -6.53
C GLN A 1 -12.86 1.08 -5.71
N THR A 2 -12.29 0.00 -6.26
CA THR A 2 -11.27 -0.79 -5.57
C THR A 2 -10.00 0.03 -5.39
N GLY A 3 -9.33 -0.10 -4.25
CA GLY A 3 -8.08 0.61 -3.97
C GLY A 3 -6.97 0.27 -4.97
N VAL A 4 -5.91 1.07 -4.99
CA VAL A 4 -4.79 0.93 -5.96
C VAL A 4 -3.94 -0.35 -5.82
N GLY A 5 -4.28 -1.25 -4.89
CA GLY A 5 -3.65 -2.58 -4.76
C GLY A 5 -2.42 -2.65 -3.87
N LYS A 6 -2.20 -1.71 -2.94
CA LYS A 6 -1.04 -1.71 -2.02
C LYS A 6 -0.94 -2.98 -1.17
N THR A 7 -2.01 -3.33 -0.47
CA THR A 7 -2.06 -4.54 0.37
C THR A 7 -1.91 -5.81 -0.46
N THR A 8 -2.54 -5.85 -1.64
CA THR A 8 -2.36 -6.94 -2.61
C THR A 8 -0.90 -7.09 -3.03
N PHE A 9 -0.19 -5.97 -3.26
CA PHE A 9 1.22 -5.97 -3.60
C PHE A 9 2.10 -6.52 -2.46
N ILE A 10 1.80 -6.18 -1.20
CA ILE A 10 2.53 -6.70 -0.03
C ILE A 10 2.37 -8.22 0.09
N ASN A 11 1.14 -8.72 -0.03
CA ASN A 11 0.90 -10.17 -0.04
C ASN A 11 1.61 -10.85 -1.21
N ALA A 12 1.58 -10.25 -2.41
CA ALA A 12 2.30 -10.78 -3.56
C ALA A 12 3.81 -10.83 -3.29
N PHE A 13 4.39 -9.77 -2.72
CA PHE A 13 5.81 -9.70 -2.37
C PHE A 13 6.21 -10.83 -1.41
N ALA A 14 5.39 -11.11 -0.40
CA ALA A 14 5.63 -12.23 0.52
C ALA A 14 5.67 -13.58 -0.20
N ASN A 15 4.75 -13.82 -1.14
CA ASN A 15 4.72 -15.04 -1.93
C ASN A 15 5.93 -15.15 -2.88
N TYR A 16 6.39 -14.04 -3.46
CA TYR A 16 7.61 -14.00 -4.28
C TYR A 16 8.88 -14.32 -3.51
N LEU A 17 8.92 -14.06 -2.20
CA LEU A 17 10.07 -14.41 -1.37
C LEU A 17 10.10 -15.90 -1.01
N VAL A 18 8.94 -16.57 -1.00
CA VAL A 18 8.83 -17.99 -0.64
C VAL A 18 8.99 -18.89 -1.86
N TYR A 19 8.35 -18.53 -2.98
CA TYR A 19 8.27 -19.39 -4.16
C TYR A 19 9.16 -18.87 -5.30
N LYS A 20 9.88 -19.79 -5.95
CA LYS A 20 10.80 -19.45 -7.05
C LYS A 20 10.08 -19.31 -8.39
N SER A 21 8.90 -19.90 -8.53
CA SER A 21 8.08 -19.81 -9.74
C SER A 21 6.60 -19.70 -9.40
N LEU A 22 5.81 -19.25 -10.38
CA LEU A 22 4.37 -19.22 -10.27
C LEU A 22 3.78 -20.63 -10.10
N ASP A 23 4.33 -21.63 -10.80
CA ASP A 23 3.88 -23.02 -10.68
C ASP A 23 4.09 -23.57 -9.27
N GLU A 24 5.21 -23.22 -8.64
CA GLU A 24 5.46 -23.58 -7.24
C GLU A 24 4.48 -22.88 -6.30
N ALA A 25 4.22 -21.59 -6.54
CA ALA A 25 3.26 -20.81 -5.74
C ALA A 25 1.82 -21.33 -5.85
N ILE A 26 1.39 -21.77 -7.05
CA ILE A 26 0.05 -22.35 -7.28
C ILE A 26 -0.15 -23.64 -6.49
N ASN A 27 0.91 -24.46 -6.39
CA ASN A 27 0.87 -25.73 -5.66
C ASN A 27 1.20 -25.58 -4.17
N GLY A 28 1.69 -24.41 -3.76
CA GLY A 28 2.07 -24.09 -2.39
C GLY A 28 0.93 -23.52 -1.54
N GLN A 29 1.24 -23.21 -0.29
CA GLN A 29 0.34 -22.50 0.60
C GLN A 29 0.49 -20.98 0.42
N LEU A 30 -0.61 -20.29 0.12
CA LEU A 30 -0.62 -18.83 -0.01
C LEU A 30 -0.11 -18.15 1.26
N GLN A 31 0.86 -17.27 1.13
CA GLN A 31 1.34 -16.42 2.23
C GLN A 31 0.43 -15.19 2.35
N GLU A 32 -0.33 -15.12 3.43
CA GLU A 32 -1.24 -14.02 3.75
C GLU A 32 -0.66 -13.15 4.87
N VAL A 33 -0.09 -12.00 4.51
CA VAL A 33 0.58 -11.10 5.46
C VAL A 33 -0.38 -10.03 6.01
N SER A 34 -1.38 -9.66 5.22
CA SER A 34 -2.43 -8.69 5.57
C SER A 34 -3.72 -9.01 4.81
N LEU A 35 -4.88 -8.65 5.37
CA LEU A 35 -6.17 -8.87 4.70
C LEU A 35 -6.25 -8.06 3.40
N ALA A 36 -6.43 -8.76 2.28
CA ALA A 36 -6.68 -8.16 0.99
C ALA A 36 -7.97 -8.72 0.39
N TRP A 37 -8.74 -7.86 -0.26
CA TRP A 37 -9.89 -8.30 -1.04
C TRP A 37 -10.02 -7.49 -2.31
N PHE A 38 -10.58 -8.13 -3.34
CA PHE A 38 -10.88 -7.48 -4.60
C PHE A 38 -12.06 -8.17 -5.27
N THR A 39 -12.72 -7.43 -6.16
CA THR A 39 -13.78 -7.98 -7.00
C THR A 39 -13.32 -8.08 -8.44
N PHE A 40 -13.77 -9.11 -9.14
CA PHE A 40 -13.58 -9.23 -10.57
C PHE A 40 -14.90 -9.67 -11.22
N PHE A 41 -15.05 -9.29 -12.49
CA PHE A 41 -16.17 -9.74 -13.31
C PHE A 41 -15.75 -11.02 -14.02
N ASP A 42 -16.42 -12.11 -13.70
CA ASP A 42 -16.25 -13.39 -14.37
C ASP A 42 -16.91 -13.33 -15.75
N LYS A 43 -16.13 -13.49 -16.81
CA LYS A 43 -16.62 -13.40 -18.18
C LYS A 43 -17.47 -14.60 -18.60
N ASP A 44 -17.30 -15.73 -17.93
CA ASP A 44 -17.99 -16.98 -18.27
C ASP A 44 -19.33 -17.07 -17.55
N THR A 45 -19.36 -16.68 -16.26
CA THR A 45 -20.60 -16.69 -15.47
C THR A 45 -21.38 -15.38 -15.52
N PHE A 46 -20.78 -14.30 -16.03
CA PHE A 46 -21.33 -12.93 -16.01
C PHE A 46 -21.63 -12.41 -14.60
N GLU A 47 -20.97 -12.94 -13.58
CA GLU A 47 -21.15 -12.56 -12.18
C GLU A 47 -19.94 -11.79 -11.65
N VAL A 48 -20.20 -10.89 -10.71
CA VAL A 48 -19.14 -10.24 -9.93
C VAL A 48 -18.78 -11.16 -8.78
N LYS A 49 -17.53 -11.63 -8.77
CA LYS A 49 -16.98 -12.46 -7.69
C LYS A 49 -16.09 -11.62 -6.79
N THR A 50 -16.18 -11.85 -5.50
CA THR A 50 -15.30 -11.26 -4.48
C THR A 50 -14.30 -12.30 -4.03
N ILE A 51 -13.01 -11.97 -4.11
CA ILE A 51 -11.93 -12.77 -3.54
C ILE A 51 -11.44 -12.07 -2.28
N THR A 52 -11.34 -12.82 -1.20
CA THR A 52 -10.78 -12.38 0.08
C THR A 52 -9.59 -13.27 0.42
N ILE A 53 -8.50 -12.64 0.84
CA ILE A 53 -7.21 -13.25 1.21
C ILE A 53 -6.88 -12.75 2.61
N GLY A 54 -6.51 -13.61 3.54
CA GLY A 54 -6.27 -13.24 4.93
C GLY A 54 -7.49 -13.36 5.83
N THR A 55 -7.24 -13.27 7.13
CA THR A 55 -8.26 -13.12 8.16
C THR A 55 -8.26 -11.68 8.69
N PRO A 56 -9.43 -11.04 8.89
CA PRO A 56 -9.49 -9.67 9.37
C PRO A 56 -8.87 -9.52 10.75
N ASN A 57 -7.94 -8.57 10.91
CA ASN A 57 -7.45 -8.12 12.21
C ASN A 57 -8.20 -6.85 12.67
N GLU A 58 -8.04 -6.45 13.95
CA GLU A 58 -8.79 -5.31 14.52
C GLU A 58 -8.60 -3.98 13.76
N SER A 59 -7.45 -3.81 13.09
CA SER A 59 -7.10 -2.67 12.24
C SER A 59 -7.71 -2.73 10.83
N GLU A 60 -8.05 -3.92 10.32
CA GLU A 60 -8.54 -4.19 8.97
C GLU A 60 -10.04 -4.53 9.01
N LYS A 61 -10.90 -3.52 9.23
CA LYS A 61 -12.34 -3.72 9.05
C LYS A 61 -12.65 -3.93 7.57
N GLU A 62 -13.49 -4.92 7.25
CA GLU A 62 -14.09 -5.11 5.91
C GLU A 62 -14.55 -3.75 5.37
N GLY A 63 -13.74 -3.20 4.47
CA GLY A 63 -14.01 -1.91 3.86
C GLY A 63 -15.26 -2.05 3.00
N ARG A 64 -16.29 -1.24 3.27
CA ARG A 64 -17.32 -0.98 2.25
C ARG A 64 -16.61 -0.49 0.98
N ILE A 65 -17.19 -0.79 -0.18
CA ILE A 65 -16.71 -0.66 -1.59
C ILE A 65 -16.05 0.70 -1.99
N SER A 66 -15.88 1.63 -1.06
CA SER A 66 -15.38 2.99 -1.25
C SER A 66 -14.39 3.48 -0.18
N GLN A 67 -13.84 2.63 0.70
CA GLN A 67 -12.88 3.08 1.73
C GLN A 67 -11.58 2.30 1.63
N SER A 68 -10.46 3.04 1.60
CA SER A 68 -9.11 2.51 1.85
C SER A 68 -9.14 1.65 3.11
N CYS A 69 -8.74 0.38 2.98
CA CYS A 69 -8.73 -0.57 4.10
C CYS A 69 -7.60 -0.22 5.10
N THR A 70 -6.47 0.27 4.61
CA THR A 70 -5.37 0.80 5.44
C THR A 70 -5.73 2.18 5.96
N ARG A 71 -5.97 2.28 7.28
CA ARG A 71 -6.29 3.53 7.99
C ARG A 71 -5.10 4.12 8.74
N GLU A 72 -4.12 3.29 9.07
CA GLU A 72 -2.91 3.65 9.81
C GLU A 72 -1.70 3.05 9.09
N CYS A 73 -0.52 3.64 9.28
CA CYS A 73 0.70 3.09 8.70
C CYS A 73 1.06 1.76 9.38
N GLN A 74 1.45 0.77 8.58
CA GLN A 74 1.83 -0.55 9.07
C GLN A 74 3.14 -1.01 8.44
N SER A 75 4.04 -1.54 9.27
CA SER A 75 5.33 -2.07 8.84
C SER A 75 5.28 -3.60 8.70
N PHE A 76 5.80 -4.10 7.60
CA PHE A 76 5.93 -5.51 7.27
C PHE A 76 7.40 -5.83 7.07
N GLU A 77 7.94 -6.68 7.94
CA GLU A 77 9.36 -7.00 7.98
C GLU A 77 9.63 -8.38 7.35
N PHE A 78 10.50 -8.38 6.35
CA PHE A 78 10.92 -9.58 5.62
C PHE A 78 12.41 -9.78 5.81
N ARG A 79 12.83 -11.02 6.09
CA ARG A 79 14.25 -11.37 6.16
C ARG A 79 14.68 -11.94 4.81
N ILE A 80 15.55 -11.23 4.11
CA ILE A 80 16.11 -11.65 2.82
C ILE A 80 17.60 -11.88 3.02
N ASN A 81 18.01 -13.15 3.02
CA ASN A 81 19.36 -13.58 3.38
C ASN A 81 19.78 -13.03 4.76
N ASN A 82 20.83 -12.21 4.80
CA ASN A 82 21.34 -11.57 6.02
C ASN A 82 20.93 -10.09 6.14
N ARG A 83 19.91 -9.65 5.38
CA ARG A 83 19.37 -8.30 5.43
C ARG A 83 17.90 -8.32 5.85
N LYS A 84 17.50 -7.28 6.56
CA LYS A 84 16.11 -7.00 6.91
C LYS A 84 15.54 -6.02 5.89
N PHE A 85 14.40 -6.35 5.33
CA PHE A 85 13.67 -5.52 4.38
C PHE A 85 12.33 -5.14 5.01
N CYS A 86 12.04 -3.85 5.12
CA CYS A 86 10.81 -3.34 5.75
C CYS A 86 9.97 -2.64 4.70
N LEU A 87 8.76 -3.13 4.44
CA LEU A 87 7.75 -2.42 3.68
C LEU A 87 6.84 -1.68 4.64
N ILE A 88 6.57 -0.40 4.36
CA ILE A 88 5.61 0.40 5.11
C ILE A 88 4.39 0.58 4.21
N ASP A 89 3.26 -0.02 4.58
CA ASP A 89 1.97 0.34 3.98
C ASP A 89 1.47 1.63 4.62
N ALA A 90 1.00 2.54 3.79
CA ALA A 90 0.55 3.86 4.20
C ALA A 90 -0.91 4.06 3.76
N PRO A 91 -1.72 4.82 4.51
CA PRO A 91 -3.06 5.19 4.08
C PRO A 91 -3.07 5.83 2.69
N SER A 92 -4.10 5.54 1.89
CA SER A 92 -4.27 6.20 0.59
C SER A 92 -4.42 7.72 0.78
N ILE A 93 -3.55 8.48 0.13
CA ILE A 93 -3.71 9.92 -0.07
C ILE A 93 -4.62 10.07 -1.30
N GLY A 94 -5.67 10.90 -1.26
CA GLY A 94 -6.48 11.23 -2.45
C GLY A 94 -7.85 10.57 -2.61
N ASP A 95 -8.28 9.70 -1.70
CA ASP A 95 -9.58 9.00 -1.79
C ASP A 95 -10.79 9.83 -1.29
N ILE A 96 -10.56 11.06 -0.80
CA ILE A 96 -11.58 11.84 -0.08
C ILE A 96 -11.75 13.21 -0.71
N LYS A 97 -13.01 13.62 -0.87
CA LYS A 97 -13.46 14.93 -1.36
C LYS A 97 -12.95 16.14 -0.55
N ASP A 98 -12.24 15.91 0.57
CA ASP A 98 -11.71 16.94 1.46
C ASP A 98 -10.17 16.91 1.50
N GLY A 99 -9.55 17.99 1.01
CA GLY A 99 -8.10 18.18 1.05
C GLY A 99 -7.51 18.23 2.47
N LEU A 100 -8.32 18.55 3.48
CA LEU A 100 -7.91 18.58 4.90
C LEU A 100 -7.54 17.19 5.43
N GLN A 101 -8.28 16.14 5.04
CA GLN A 101 -7.98 14.78 5.48
C GLN A 101 -6.70 14.24 4.83
N ASN A 102 -6.42 14.64 3.58
CA ASN A 102 -5.19 14.28 2.89
C ASN A 102 -3.96 14.88 3.58
N GLY A 103 -4.05 16.12 4.09
CA GLY A 103 -2.98 16.75 4.86
C GLY A 103 -2.66 15.99 6.16
N ARG A 104 -3.70 15.58 6.92
CA ARG A 104 -3.52 14.78 8.15
C ARG A 104 -2.93 13.41 7.86
N ASN A 105 -3.47 12.69 6.88
CA ASN A 105 -2.94 11.39 6.49
C ASN A 105 -1.45 11.50 6.10
N PHE A 106 -1.07 12.59 5.44
CA PHE A 106 0.32 12.83 5.06
C PHE A 106 1.22 13.11 6.27
N GLU A 107 0.75 13.92 7.22
CA GLU A 107 1.45 14.19 8.47
C GLU A 107 1.63 12.91 9.30
N ASP A 108 0.59 12.07 9.41
CA ASP A 108 0.66 10.78 10.09
C ASP A 108 1.70 9.84 9.44
N ILE A 109 1.78 9.84 8.10
CA ILE A 109 2.82 9.09 7.35
C ILE A 109 4.20 9.63 7.69
N LEU A 110 4.41 10.96 7.70
CA LEU A 110 5.70 11.56 8.02
C LEU A 110 6.15 11.26 9.45
N VAL A 111 5.25 11.39 10.42
CA VAL A 111 5.50 11.05 11.82
C VAL A 111 5.88 9.58 11.94
N TYR A 112 5.18 8.69 11.23
CA TYR A 112 5.49 7.27 11.24
C TYR A 112 6.88 6.97 10.65
N ILE A 113 7.20 7.51 9.45
CA ILE A 113 8.50 7.25 8.83
C ILE A 113 9.67 7.93 9.56
N SER A 114 9.41 8.99 10.35
CA SER A 114 10.44 9.66 11.17
C SER A 114 11.03 8.76 12.25
N GLN A 115 10.35 7.65 12.59
CA GLN A 115 10.84 6.64 13.53
C GLN A 115 11.98 5.80 12.95
N PHE A 116 12.25 5.90 11.65
CA PHE A 116 13.28 5.13 10.94
C PHE A 116 14.49 6.02 10.61
N ASN A 117 15.69 5.52 10.92
CA ASN A 117 16.94 6.26 10.65
C ASN A 117 17.20 6.49 9.16
N TYR A 118 16.72 5.57 8.29
CA TYR A 118 16.95 5.63 6.86
C TYR A 118 15.72 5.12 6.09
N LEU A 119 15.36 5.85 5.03
CA LEU A 119 14.36 5.42 4.05
C LEU A 119 15.07 5.07 2.75
N ASN A 120 14.99 3.80 2.32
CA ASN A 120 15.75 3.33 1.14
C ASN A 120 15.05 3.61 -0.19
N GLY A 121 13.73 3.85 -0.18
CA GLY A 121 12.96 4.11 -1.39
C GLY A 121 11.49 4.34 -1.09
N ILE A 122 10.79 4.93 -2.07
CA ILE A 122 9.35 5.20 -2.01
C ILE A 122 8.71 4.53 -3.22
N CYS A 123 7.69 3.71 -2.98
CA CYS A 123 6.91 3.07 -4.04
C CYS A 123 5.58 3.82 -4.21
N ILE A 124 5.28 4.25 -5.43
CA ILE A 124 4.04 4.96 -5.77
C ILE A 124 3.22 4.04 -6.68
N LEU A 125 2.11 3.51 -6.16
CA LEU A 125 1.19 2.66 -6.92
C LEU A 125 0.09 3.52 -7.53
N LEU A 126 -0.02 3.48 -8.85
CA LEU A 126 -1.01 4.23 -9.63
C LEU A 126 -1.91 3.27 -10.40
N LYS A 127 -3.22 3.53 -10.40
CA LYS A 127 -4.17 2.79 -11.22
C LYS A 127 -4.02 3.23 -12.68
N PRO A 128 -3.89 2.32 -13.66
CA PRO A 128 -3.87 2.70 -15.06
C PRO A 128 -5.25 3.26 -15.47
N ASN A 129 -5.27 4.39 -16.17
CA ASN A 129 -6.44 5.02 -16.83
C ASN A 129 -7.33 5.98 -16.02
N GLU A 130 -6.77 6.86 -15.19
CA GLU A 130 -7.54 8.02 -14.69
C GLU A 130 -6.95 9.35 -15.15
N GLU A 131 -7.72 10.20 -15.84
CA GLU A 131 -7.27 11.54 -16.29
C GLU A 131 -6.80 12.43 -15.11
N ARG A 132 -7.26 12.13 -13.89
CA ARG A 132 -6.82 12.78 -12.64
C ARG A 132 -5.45 12.33 -12.13
N LEU A 133 -4.82 11.33 -12.76
CA LEU A 133 -3.51 10.80 -12.36
C LEU A 133 -2.43 11.88 -12.35
N TYR A 134 -2.41 12.77 -13.36
CA TYR A 134 -1.34 13.77 -13.47
C TYR A 134 -1.39 14.79 -12.33
N THR A 135 -2.57 15.38 -12.06
CA THR A 135 -2.74 16.37 -10.99
C THR A 135 -2.50 15.76 -9.62
N PHE A 136 -2.99 14.54 -9.39
CA PHE A 136 -2.79 13.82 -8.14
C PHE A 136 -1.32 13.43 -7.92
N PHE A 137 -0.67 12.89 -8.95
CA PHE A 137 0.76 12.55 -8.90
C PHE A 137 1.60 13.79 -8.61
N CYS A 138 1.36 14.90 -9.31
CA CYS A 138 2.05 16.16 -9.03
C CYS A 138 1.82 16.66 -7.60
N PHE A 139 0.62 16.48 -7.04
CA PHE A 139 0.34 16.83 -5.65
C PHE A 139 1.16 15.97 -4.67
N VAL A 140 1.14 14.64 -4.84
CA VAL A 140 1.90 13.72 -3.97
C VAL A 140 3.40 14.03 -4.02
N ILE A 141 3.96 14.26 -5.21
CA ILE A 141 5.38 14.63 -5.36
C ILE A 141 5.68 15.98 -4.71
N LYS A 142 4.81 16.98 -4.86
CA LYS A 142 4.98 18.29 -4.21
C LYS A 142 4.96 18.19 -2.69
N GLU A 143 4.03 17.44 -2.12
CA GLU A 143 3.96 17.24 -0.66
C GLU A 143 5.16 16.45 -0.14
N LEU A 144 5.58 15.39 -0.85
CA LEU A 144 6.81 14.67 -0.54
C LEU A 144 8.01 15.62 -0.53
N ILE A 145 8.22 16.41 -1.58
CA ILE A 145 9.33 17.37 -1.63
C ILE A 145 9.19 18.41 -0.51
N ARG A 146 8.00 18.96 -0.28
CA ARG A 146 7.77 20.00 0.73
C ARG A 146 8.16 19.55 2.13
N HIS A 147 7.81 18.32 2.51
CA HIS A 147 8.05 17.84 3.86
C HIS A 147 9.38 17.10 4.00
N LEU A 148 9.77 16.25 3.03
CA LEU A 148 11.07 15.59 3.07
C LEU A 148 12.21 16.59 2.90
N HIS A 149 12.07 17.67 2.12
CA HIS A 149 13.13 18.68 2.01
C HIS A 149 13.30 19.48 3.30
N VAL A 150 12.22 19.75 4.04
CA VAL A 150 12.28 20.46 5.32
C VAL A 150 13.03 19.61 6.36
N HIS A 151 12.77 18.30 6.40
CA HIS A 151 13.49 17.36 7.29
C HIS A 151 14.87 16.94 6.75
N ALA A 152 15.08 16.91 5.43
CA ALA A 152 16.39 16.65 4.84
C ALA A 152 17.38 17.78 5.16
N LYS A 153 16.89 19.01 5.37
CA LYS A 153 17.72 20.12 5.86
C LYS A 153 18.30 19.86 7.26
N GLU A 154 17.68 19.01 8.07
CA GLU A 154 18.22 18.60 9.38
C GLU A 154 19.30 17.50 9.25
N ASN A 155 19.37 16.81 8.10
CA ASN A 155 20.36 15.77 7.80
C ASN A 155 21.50 16.24 6.87
N ILE A 156 21.38 17.43 6.28
CA ILE A 156 22.48 18.08 5.53
C ILE A 156 23.18 19.03 6.50
N SER A 157 23.99 18.45 7.38
CA SER A 157 25.04 19.15 8.14
C SER A 157 26.30 19.28 7.28
#